data_AF-A0A2V2SB58-F1
#
_entry.id   AF-A0A2V2SB58-F1
#
_cell.length_a   1.000
_cell.length_b   1.000
_cell.length_c   1.000
_cell.angle_alpha   90.00
_cell.angle_beta   90.00
_cell.angle_gamma   90.00
#
_symmetry.space_group_name_H-M   'P 1'
#
loop_
_entity.id
_entity.type
_entity.pdbx_description
1 polymer ?
#
loop_
_entity_poly.entity_id
_entity_poly.type
_entity_poly.pdbx_seq_one_letter_code
_entity_poly.pdbx_strand_id
1 'polypeptide(L)'
;MASDAFKSWWASFSETGDICPVKLGCTREELRCLFGEPDAVGVVSHKRKTPAIWKYGELEFHFGRKPSDTLWLIYSDTPDGIVKVCIPRSSALKT
;
A
#
# COMPACT_ATOMS: atom_id res chain seq x y z
N MET A 1 -5.25 6.82 -13.18
CA MET A 1 -4.03 7.65 -13.20
C MET A 1 -3.80 8.14 -11.79
N ALA A 2 -2.61 7.89 -11.23
CA ALA A 2 -2.34 8.21 -9.84
C ALA A 2 -2.58 9.70 -9.54
N SER A 3 -3.11 9.99 -8.36
CA SER A 3 -3.36 11.36 -7.92
C SER A 3 -2.06 12.16 -7.77
N ASP A 4 -2.16 13.49 -7.84
CA ASP A 4 -1.00 14.36 -7.66
C ASP A 4 -0.46 14.30 -6.22
N ALA A 5 -1.33 14.03 -5.25
CA ALA A 5 -0.94 13.75 -3.87
C ALA A 5 -0.04 12.51 -3.77
N PHE A 6 -0.42 11.41 -4.45
CA PHE A 6 0.41 10.22 -4.51
C PHE A 6 1.74 10.49 -5.20
N LYS A 7 1.74 11.16 -6.36
CA LYS A 7 2.99 11.46 -7.10
C LYS A 7 3.96 12.28 -6.27
N SER A 8 3.45 13.29 -5.55
CA SER A 8 4.26 14.14 -4.68
C SER A 8 4.86 13.36 -3.52
N TRP A 9 4.05 12.50 -2.88
CA TRP A 9 4.53 11.61 -1.83
C TRP A 9 5.56 10.61 -2.35
N TRP A 10 5.31 9.98 -3.51
CA TRP A 10 6.21 9.00 -4.11
C TRP A 10 7.57 9.61 -4.46
N ALA A 11 7.61 10.84 -4.99
CA ALA A 11 8.85 11.54 -5.25
C ALA A 11 9.66 11.76 -3.97
N SER A 12 9.02 12.26 -2.91
CA SER A 12 9.67 12.45 -1.59
C SER A 12 10.15 11.13 -0.99
N PHE A 13 9.31 10.09 -1.00
CA PHE A 13 9.67 8.77 -0.47
C PHE A 13 10.83 8.14 -1.26
N SER A 14 10.84 8.27 -2.59
CA SER A 14 11.92 7.72 -3.42
C SER A 14 13.29 8.36 -3.12
N GLU A 15 13.30 9.61 -2.68
CA GLU A 15 14.52 10.33 -2.31
C GLU A 15 14.93 10.07 -0.85
N THR A 16 13.98 10.05 0.07
CA THR A 16 14.24 10.08 1.52
C THR A 16 14.07 8.73 2.22
N GLY A 17 13.29 7.82 1.64
CA GLY A 17 12.80 6.60 2.28
C GLY A 17 11.73 6.85 3.35
N ASP A 18 11.28 8.09 3.59
CA ASP A 18 10.26 8.39 4.59
C ASP A 18 8.86 8.13 4.02
N ILE A 19 8.15 7.19 4.63
CA ILE A 19 6.77 6.85 4.23
C ILE A 19 5.74 7.84 4.75
N CYS A 20 6.09 8.77 5.64
CA CYS A 20 5.14 9.75 6.16
C CYS A 20 4.49 10.55 5.01
N PRO A 21 3.17 10.81 5.09
CA PRO A 21 2.26 10.56 6.21
C PRO A 21 1.63 9.16 6.23
N VAL A 22 1.97 8.26 5.30
CA VAL A 22 1.44 6.89 5.27
C VAL A 22 1.93 6.14 6.51
N LYS A 23 1.01 5.41 7.15
CA LYS A 23 1.31 4.59 8.32
C LYS A 23 0.93 3.15 8.05
N LEU A 24 1.84 2.23 8.31
CA LEU A 24 1.47 0.82 8.41
C LEU A 24 0.45 0.67 9.55
N GLY A 25 -0.66 0.04 9.25
CA GLY A 25 -1.82 -0.04 10.13
C GLY A 25 -2.90 1.00 9.90
N CYS A 26 -2.76 1.92 8.94
CA CYS A 26 -3.86 2.81 8.57
C CYS A 26 -5.00 2.05 7.87
N THR A 27 -6.20 2.60 7.94
CA THR A 27 -7.36 2.05 7.24
C THR A 27 -7.35 2.42 5.76
N ARG A 28 -8.23 1.77 5.00
CA ARG A 28 -8.51 2.11 3.61
C ARG A 28 -8.96 3.56 3.45
N GLU A 29 -9.84 4.00 4.33
CA GLU A 29 -10.39 5.35 4.33
C GLU A 29 -9.30 6.37 4.59
N GLU A 30 -8.41 6.12 5.55
CA GLU A 30 -7.27 7.00 5.82
C GLU A 30 -6.33 7.09 4.62
N LEU A 31 -6.02 5.96 3.97
CA LEU A 31 -5.17 5.96 2.77
C LEU A 31 -5.85 6.68 1.58
N ARG A 32 -7.17 6.48 1.41
CA ARG A 32 -7.97 7.22 0.41
C ARG A 32 -8.03 8.71 0.70
N CYS A 33 -8.08 9.13 1.96
CA CYS A 33 -8.02 10.55 2.31
C CYS A 33 -6.68 11.18 1.92
N LEU A 34 -5.59 10.40 1.93
CA LEU A 34 -4.27 10.87 1.50
C LEU A 34 -4.12 10.90 -0.01
N PHE A 35 -4.50 9.81 -0.70
CA PHE A 35 -4.16 9.61 -2.12
C PHE A 35 -5.37 9.60 -3.06
N GLY A 36 -6.59 9.70 -2.55
CA GLY A 36 -7.80 9.48 -3.34
C GLY A 36 -7.98 8.02 -3.72
N GLU A 37 -8.73 7.80 -4.80
CA GLU A 37 -9.01 6.45 -5.32
C GLU A 37 -7.76 5.77 -5.90
N PRO A 38 -7.59 4.46 -5.71
CA PRO A 38 -6.52 3.71 -6.36
C PRO A 38 -6.75 3.60 -7.87
N ASP A 39 -5.65 3.40 -8.61
CA ASP A 39 -5.66 3.16 -10.05
C ASP A 39 -6.29 1.81 -10.41
N ALA A 40 -6.04 0.80 -9.57
CA ALA A 40 -6.58 -0.54 -9.74
C ALA A 40 -6.73 -1.23 -8.38
N VAL A 41 -7.59 -2.24 -8.34
CA VAL A 41 -7.83 -3.05 -7.15
C VAL A 41 -7.68 -4.54 -7.45
N GLY A 42 -6.96 -5.25 -6.59
CA GLY A 42 -6.69 -6.68 -6.70
C GLY A 42 -7.43 -7.51 -5.64
N VAL A 43 -8.07 -8.59 -6.07
CA VAL A 43 -8.79 -9.52 -5.20
C VAL A 43 -8.01 -10.83 -5.07
N VAL A 44 -7.56 -11.15 -3.85
CA VAL A 44 -6.79 -12.38 -3.58
C VAL A 44 -7.64 -13.66 -3.43
N SER A 45 -8.98 -13.59 -3.59
CA SER A 45 -9.83 -14.79 -3.73
C SER A 45 -11.24 -14.44 -4.22
N HIS A 46 -11.85 -15.28 -5.06
CA HIS A 46 -13.25 -15.13 -5.49
C HIS A 46 -14.27 -15.01 -4.34
N LYS A 47 -13.97 -15.57 -3.15
CA LYS A 47 -14.83 -15.48 -1.96
C LYS A 47 -14.76 -14.12 -1.25
N ARG A 48 -13.76 -13.28 -1.56
CA ARG A 48 -13.59 -11.96 -0.94
C ARG A 48 -14.34 -10.91 -1.74
N LYS A 49 -15.29 -10.27 -1.09
CA LYS A 49 -16.02 -9.12 -1.65
C LYS A 49 -15.19 -7.83 -1.64
N THR A 50 -14.21 -7.72 -0.73
CA THR A 50 -13.35 -6.53 -0.59
C THR A 50 -11.97 -6.82 -1.18
N PRO A 51 -11.44 -5.97 -2.09
CA PRO A 51 -10.10 -6.12 -2.65
C PRO A 51 -9.04 -6.11 -1.56
N ALA A 52 -8.03 -6.97 -1.61
CA ALA A 52 -6.96 -6.95 -0.60
C ALA A 52 -5.77 -6.08 -1.01
N ILE A 53 -5.70 -5.69 -2.28
CA ILE A 53 -4.57 -4.95 -2.85
C ILE A 53 -5.13 -3.73 -3.55
N TRP A 54 -4.56 -2.56 -3.28
CA TRP A 54 -4.81 -1.33 -4.02
C TRP A 54 -3.53 -0.91 -4.73
N LYS A 55 -3.63 -0.50 -5.99
CA LYS A 55 -2.50 -0.03 -6.78
C LYS A 55 -2.57 1.49 -6.94
N TYR A 56 -1.47 2.17 -6.65
CA TYR A 56 -1.25 3.58 -6.98
C TYR A 56 0.08 3.69 -7.72
N GLY A 57 0.06 4.13 -8.98
CA GLY A 57 1.24 4.05 -9.84
C GLY A 57 1.76 2.61 -9.88
N GLU A 58 3.05 2.42 -9.60
CA GLU A 58 3.67 1.08 -9.54
C GLU A 58 3.69 0.47 -8.13
N LEU A 59 3.12 1.13 -7.12
CA LEU A 59 3.06 0.61 -5.77
C LEU A 59 1.77 -0.15 -5.50
N GLU A 60 1.93 -1.27 -4.82
CA GLU A 60 0.86 -2.06 -4.25
C GLU A 60 0.74 -1.84 -2.74
N PHE A 61 -0.47 -1.56 -2.29
CA PHE A 61 -0.84 -1.40 -0.89
C PHE A 61 -1.70 -2.58 -0.48
N HIS A 62 -1.12 -3.45 0.33
CA HIS A 62 -1.72 -4.70 0.77
C HIS A 62 -2.39 -4.53 2.12
N PHE A 63 -3.65 -4.94 2.21
CA PHE A 63 -4.47 -4.83 3.42
C PHE A 63 -4.66 -6.19 4.09
N GLY A 64 -4.69 -6.15 5.43
CA GLY A 64 -4.85 -7.32 6.27
C GLY A 64 -6.22 -7.97 6.07
N ARG A 65 -6.37 -9.20 6.58
CA ARG A 65 -7.69 -9.84 6.59
C ARG A 65 -8.59 -9.14 7.62
N LYS A 66 -9.90 -9.12 7.35
CA LYS A 66 -10.90 -8.75 8.36
C LYS A 66 -10.71 -9.60 9.63
N PRO A 67 -10.88 -9.02 10.84
CA PRO A 67 -11.47 -7.71 11.10
C PRO A 67 -10.48 -6.53 10.97
N SER A 68 -9.17 -6.78 10.83
CA SER A 68 -8.19 -5.69 10.84
C SER A 68 -8.30 -4.75 9.64
N ASP A 69 -8.38 -5.28 8.41
CA ASP A 69 -8.51 -4.54 7.13
C ASP A 69 -7.63 -3.27 7.04
N THR A 70 -6.45 -3.32 7.64
CA THR A 70 -5.48 -2.21 7.69
C THR A 70 -4.27 -2.51 6.82
N LEU A 71 -3.60 -1.46 6.34
CA LEU A 71 -2.39 -1.55 5.54
C LEU A 71 -1.30 -2.33 6.29
N TRP A 72 -0.77 -3.41 5.71
CA TRP A 72 0.29 -4.21 6.34
C TRP A 72 1.54 -4.37 5.48
N LEU A 73 1.48 -4.08 4.18
CA LEU A 73 2.62 -4.14 3.29
C LEU A 73 2.48 -3.10 2.17
N ILE A 74 3.55 -2.36 1.92
CA ILE A 74 3.74 -1.57 0.70
C ILE A 74 4.79 -2.29 -0.14
N TYR A 75 4.47 -2.58 -1.39
CA TYR A 75 5.30 -3.42 -2.26
C TYR A 75 5.40 -2.85 -3.68
N SER A 76 6.55 -3.02 -4.31
CA SER A 76 6.69 -2.96 -5.76
C SER A 76 7.87 -3.79 -6.24
N ASP A 77 7.73 -4.32 -7.45
CA ASP A 77 8.78 -4.98 -8.20
C ASP A 77 8.88 -4.44 -9.63
N THR A 78 9.87 -4.92 -10.36
CA THR A 78 10.01 -4.72 -11.80
C THR A 78 9.30 -5.85 -12.56
N PRO A 79 9.05 -5.68 -13.88
CA PRO A 79 8.50 -6.75 -14.71
C PRO A 79 9.31 -8.06 -14.72
N ASP A 80 10.62 -7.99 -14.46
CA ASP A 80 11.53 -9.12 -14.29
C ASP A 80 11.59 -9.66 -12.85
N GLY A 81 10.76 -9.14 -11.94
CA GLY A 81 10.58 -9.65 -10.58
C GLY A 81 11.58 -9.12 -9.56
N ILE A 82 12.34 -8.06 -9.86
CA ILE A 82 13.25 -7.44 -8.90
C ILE A 82 12.46 -6.54 -7.97
N VAL A 83 12.46 -6.87 -6.67
CA VAL A 83 11.80 -6.08 -5.63
C VAL A 83 12.48 -4.72 -5.48
N LYS A 84 11.71 -3.65 -5.69
CA LYS A 84 12.13 -2.24 -5.49
C LYS A 84 11.72 -1.70 -4.13
N VAL A 85 10.52 -2.05 -3.67
CA VAL A 85 9.98 -1.61 -2.38
C VAL A 85 9.38 -2.81 -1.67
N CYS A 86 9.73 -3.01 -0.41
CA CYS A 86 9.09 -3.98 0.47
C CYS A 86 9.10 -3.44 1.89
N ILE A 87 7.97 -2.89 2.33
CA ILE A 87 7.82 -2.27 3.65
C ILE A 87 6.70 -3.02 4.39
N PRO A 88 7.05 -4.11 5.11
CA PRO A 88 6.09 -4.85 5.90
C PRO A 88 5.84 -4.14 7.24
N ARG A 89 4.63 -4.26 7.77
CA ARG A 89 4.34 -3.92 9.16
C ARG A 89 5.19 -4.83 10.04
N SER A 90 6.11 -4.24 10.80
CA SER A 90 6.87 -4.99 11.79
C SER A 90 5.90 -5.64 12.78
N SER A 91 5.79 -6.97 12.72
CA SER A 91 5.30 -7.74 13.84
C SER A 91 6.39 -7.65 14.89
N ALA A 92 6.23 -6.77 15.87
CA ALA A 92 7.04 -6.86 17.08
C ALA A 92 6.99 -8.32 17.54
N LEU A 93 8.15 -8.99 17.47
CA LEU A 93 8.33 -10.34 18.00
C LEU A 93 7.81 -10.31 19.43
N LYS A 94 6.79 -11.11 19.73
CA LYS A 94 6.47 -11.45 21.11
C LYS A 94 7.64 -12.29 21.61
N THR A 95 8.63 -11.64 22.22
CA THR A 95 9.58 -12.28 23.14
C THR A 95 8.88 -12.63 24.43
#